data_AF-A0A6J2YCV4-F1
#
_entry.id   AF-A0A6J2YCV4-F1
#
_cell.length_a   1.000
_cell.length_b   1.000
_cell.length_c   1.000
_cell.angle_alpha   90.00
_cell.angle_beta   90.00
_cell.angle_gamma   90.00
#
_symmetry.space_group_name_H-M   'P 1'
#
loop_
_entity.id
_entity.type
_entity.pdbx_description
1 polymer ?
#
loop_
_entity_poly.entity_id
_entity_poly.type
_entity_poly.pdbx_seq_one_letter_code
_entity_poly.pdbx_strand_id
1 'polypeptide(L)'
;MRYEDDVDEDENEDEQEEEEDEEDQYEDVDKEREMRSKSESRSVMSQSLNTLASEKSKTNAVSVLLRGLITCALSECMDELSILRSINIQNDPGPDFSQFTYYQSMEDRYMGQEDHAQIRIGCANSNFDKLAKDIALFYGIIRDACKEFNKFGTLDKISTCVHILKRMKQEEDQLLQDEENQEKIIDDIKTHCEEERLNNTKTIEDTNSNIQKLRFESEDIYLYGQREVAFFVQWEAARREQNQMKCQEKEDTHSSFIKNTKERMETENRCHAEFVRYLEESKNDCLDGIQFWMKQYDEDFDKLDGDIIKLSTNLDKIKDDRRFLEDKYNARQAEIDDFLEYKRIQEEKDRQVQKEYDAGLKIQAWWRGVMVRKRLGPYRKKKRGKGKGKDKDKKSKKK
;
A
#
# COMPACT_ATOMS: atom_id res chain seq x y z
N MET A 1 5.71 -4.87 -7.19
CA MET A 1 5.31 -5.53 -8.45
C MET A 1 6.34 -6.63 -8.66
N ARG A 2 5.89 -7.87 -8.46
CA ARG A 2 6.52 -9.18 -8.70
C ARG A 2 7.99 -9.42 -8.30
N TYR A 3 8.13 -10.31 -7.31
CA TYR A 3 9.23 -11.24 -7.10
C TYR A 3 9.26 -12.26 -8.24
N GLU A 4 10.46 -12.64 -8.67
CA GLU A 4 10.75 -13.88 -9.40
C GLU A 4 11.87 -14.57 -8.60
N ASP A 5 11.45 -15.57 -7.81
CA ASP A 5 12.28 -16.68 -7.35
C ASP A 5 11.94 -17.83 -8.30
N ASP A 6 12.94 -18.32 -9.04
CA ASP A 6 12.87 -19.60 -9.74
C ASP A 6 13.84 -20.56 -9.03
N VAL A 7 13.24 -21.60 -8.47
CA VAL A 7 13.86 -22.77 -7.84
C VAL A 7 13.84 -23.86 -8.90
N ASP A 8 15.02 -24.33 -9.33
CA ASP A 8 15.20 -25.56 -10.10
C ASP A 8 15.99 -26.56 -9.23
N GLU A 9 15.26 -27.45 -8.55
CA GLU A 9 15.77 -28.70 -7.96
C GLU A 9 14.86 -29.82 -8.49
N ASP A 10 15.24 -30.44 -9.61
CA ASP A 10 14.65 -31.68 -10.14
C ASP A 10 15.71 -32.40 -10.99
N GLU A 11 16.74 -32.94 -10.34
CA GLU A 11 17.61 -33.98 -10.90
C GLU A 11 18.11 -34.84 -9.73
N ASN A 12 17.40 -35.94 -9.42
CA ASN A 12 17.91 -37.19 -8.85
C ASN A 12 16.74 -38.13 -8.48
N GLU A 13 16.12 -38.75 -9.48
CA GLU A 13 15.16 -39.86 -9.29
C GLU A 13 15.48 -41.09 -10.18
N ASP A 14 16.74 -41.27 -10.61
CA ASP A 14 17.14 -42.35 -11.55
C ASP A 14 18.25 -43.30 -11.03
N GLU A 15 18.37 -43.54 -9.71
CA GLU A 15 19.40 -44.47 -9.16
C GLU A 15 18.87 -45.52 -8.15
N GLN A 16 17.60 -45.93 -8.21
CA GLN A 16 17.08 -46.98 -7.31
C GLN A 16 16.24 -48.09 -7.99
N GLU A 17 16.57 -48.48 -9.23
CA GLU A 17 15.93 -49.65 -9.88
C GLU A 17 16.92 -50.69 -10.47
N GLU A 18 18.20 -50.71 -10.07
CA GLU A 18 19.17 -51.72 -10.56
C GLU A 18 19.78 -52.65 -9.48
N GLU A 19 19.18 -52.77 -8.28
CA GLU A 19 19.70 -53.66 -7.20
C GLU A 19 18.73 -54.75 -6.72
N GLU A 20 17.71 -55.14 -7.49
CA GLU A 20 16.79 -56.25 -7.13
C GLU A 20 16.95 -57.55 -7.95
N ASP A 21 17.96 -57.68 -8.84
CA ASP A 21 18.08 -58.84 -9.76
C ASP A 21 19.28 -59.79 -9.52
N GLU A 22 20.04 -59.67 -8.41
CA GLU A 22 21.19 -60.57 -8.12
C GLU A 22 21.06 -61.53 -6.93
N GLU A 23 19.93 -61.58 -6.20
CA GLU A 23 19.78 -62.49 -5.04
C GLU A 23 19.11 -63.85 -5.33
N ASP A 24 18.65 -64.12 -6.56
CA ASP A 24 17.93 -65.36 -6.91
C ASP A 24 18.83 -66.52 -7.41
N GLN A 25 20.15 -66.47 -7.20
CA GLN A 25 21.09 -67.50 -7.68
C GLN A 25 21.80 -68.36 -6.61
N TYR A 26 21.43 -68.25 -5.34
CA TYR A 26 22.11 -69.00 -4.26
C TYR A 26 21.23 -69.98 -3.45
N GLU A 27 19.99 -70.25 -3.86
CA GLU A 27 19.14 -71.27 -3.18
C GLU A 27 19.14 -72.68 -3.82
N ASP A 28 19.79 -72.88 -4.96
CA ASP A 28 19.68 -74.15 -5.72
C ASP A 28 20.88 -75.11 -5.57
N VAL A 29 21.91 -74.77 -4.79
CA VAL A 29 23.10 -75.62 -4.58
C VAL A 29 23.00 -76.52 -3.33
N ASP A 30 22.15 -76.17 -2.35
CA ASP A 30 22.04 -76.93 -1.09
C ASP A 30 20.98 -78.05 -1.12
N LYS A 31 20.04 -78.03 -2.07
CA LYS A 31 19.07 -79.13 -2.26
C LYS A 31 19.66 -80.37 -2.96
N GLU A 32 20.74 -80.23 -3.74
CA GLU A 32 21.43 -81.38 -4.36
C GLU A 32 22.42 -82.11 -3.42
N ARG A 33 22.94 -81.44 -2.37
CA ARG A 33 23.83 -82.07 -1.38
C ARG A 33 23.09 -82.95 -0.38
N GLU A 34 21.84 -82.63 -0.08
CA GLU A 34 21.04 -83.38 0.89
C GLU A 34 20.44 -84.68 0.31
N MET A 35 20.21 -84.74 -1.02
CA MET A 35 19.76 -85.97 -1.70
C MET A 35 20.88 -86.98 -1.97
N ARG A 36 22.16 -86.55 -1.99
CA ARG A 36 23.32 -87.44 -2.24
C ARG A 36 23.84 -88.18 -0.99
N SER A 37 23.54 -87.66 0.21
CA SER A 37 23.89 -88.29 1.50
C SER A 37 22.95 -89.44 1.90
N LYS A 38 21.68 -89.41 1.45
CA LYS A 38 20.69 -90.47 1.75
C LYS A 38 20.79 -91.71 0.87
N SER A 39 21.58 -91.71 -0.21
CA SER A 39 21.76 -92.86 -1.11
C SER A 39 23.00 -93.72 -0.85
N GLU A 40 24.00 -93.26 -0.10
CA GLU A 40 25.24 -94.03 0.17
C GLU A 40 25.22 -94.81 1.50
N SER A 41 24.32 -94.49 2.44
CA SER A 41 24.21 -95.22 3.71
C SER A 41 23.32 -96.47 3.68
N ARG A 42 22.72 -96.82 2.53
CA ARG A 42 21.90 -98.04 2.36
C ARG A 42 22.60 -99.19 1.63
N SER A 43 23.86 -99.03 1.24
CA SER A 43 24.59 -100.00 0.40
C SER A 43 25.68 -100.83 1.11
N VAL A 44 25.92 -100.67 2.42
CA VAL A 44 27.01 -101.39 3.11
C VAL A 44 26.52 -102.33 4.22
N MET A 45 25.20 -102.41 4.46
CA MET A 45 24.63 -103.21 5.56
C MET A 45 23.89 -104.49 5.12
N SER A 46 24.20 -105.03 3.94
CA SER A 46 23.54 -106.25 3.40
C SER A 46 24.49 -107.34 2.88
N GLN A 47 25.81 -107.20 3.05
CA GLN A 47 26.80 -108.22 2.63
C GLN A 47 27.58 -108.90 3.78
N SER A 48 27.26 -108.61 5.04
CA SER A 48 27.96 -109.19 6.20
C SER A 48 27.07 -110.04 7.12
N LEU A 49 26.04 -110.70 6.56
CA LEU A 49 25.13 -111.57 7.34
C LEU A 49 25.01 -113.01 6.83
N ASN A 50 25.77 -113.41 5.80
CA ASN A 50 25.71 -114.76 5.22
C ASN A 50 26.98 -115.61 5.36
N THR A 51 27.93 -115.22 6.21
CA THR A 51 29.20 -115.94 6.43
C THR A 51 29.43 -116.36 7.89
N LEU A 52 28.38 -116.47 8.71
CA LEU A 52 28.50 -116.87 10.12
C LEU A 52 27.60 -118.06 10.52
N ALA A 53 27.03 -118.77 9.55
CA ALA A 53 26.18 -119.94 9.80
C ALA A 53 26.92 -121.29 9.73
N SER A 54 28.22 -121.33 9.38
CA SER A 54 28.96 -122.58 9.11
C SER A 54 30.18 -122.85 10.02
N GLU A 55 30.35 -122.13 11.14
CA GLU A 55 31.46 -122.37 12.11
C GLU A 55 30.99 -122.66 13.55
N LYS A 56 29.71 -122.98 13.75
CA LYS A 56 29.09 -123.19 15.08
C LYS A 56 29.50 -124.47 15.81
N SER A 57 30.36 -125.33 15.26
CA SER A 57 30.77 -126.58 15.92
C SER A 57 32.24 -126.63 16.41
N LYS A 58 33.08 -125.65 16.07
CA LYS A 58 34.47 -125.51 16.58
C LYS A 58 34.72 -124.25 17.41
N THR A 59 33.80 -123.29 17.39
CA THR A 59 33.84 -122.05 18.18
C THR A 59 33.56 -122.26 19.67
N ASN A 60 32.92 -123.36 20.08
CA ASN A 60 32.58 -123.60 21.49
C ASN A 60 33.81 -123.83 22.40
N ALA A 61 34.92 -124.38 21.91
CA ALA A 61 36.10 -124.59 22.76
C ALA A 61 36.95 -123.31 22.91
N VAL A 62 37.18 -122.58 21.80
CA VAL A 62 37.86 -121.27 21.83
C VAL A 62 37.01 -120.24 22.56
N SER A 63 35.68 -120.28 22.42
CA SER A 63 34.76 -119.44 23.19
C SER A 63 34.82 -119.72 24.67
N VAL A 64 35.06 -120.95 25.14
CA VAL A 64 35.13 -121.26 26.59
C VAL A 64 36.46 -120.78 27.18
N LEU A 65 37.57 -120.92 26.45
CA LEU A 65 38.90 -120.46 26.88
C LEU A 65 39.00 -118.94 26.87
N LEU A 66 38.48 -118.30 25.82
CA LEU A 66 38.36 -116.84 25.72
C LEU A 66 37.38 -116.28 26.76
N ARG A 67 36.28 -117.01 27.05
CA ARG A 67 35.38 -116.65 28.16
C ARG A 67 36.06 -116.77 29.51
N GLY A 68 36.88 -117.80 29.72
CA GLY A 68 37.70 -117.94 30.94
C GLY A 68 38.68 -116.78 31.10
N LEU A 69 39.43 -116.44 30.05
CA LEU A 69 40.40 -115.35 30.06
C LEU A 69 39.76 -113.98 30.29
N ILE A 70 38.68 -113.65 29.58
CA ILE A 70 37.96 -112.37 29.76
C ILE A 70 37.29 -112.32 31.13
N THR A 71 36.78 -113.43 31.65
CA THR A 71 36.24 -113.47 33.02
C THR A 71 37.34 -113.27 34.06
N CYS A 72 38.53 -113.88 33.88
CA CYS A 72 39.68 -113.65 34.74
C CYS A 72 40.13 -112.18 34.70
N ALA A 73 40.26 -111.60 33.51
CA ALA A 73 40.64 -110.20 33.35
C ALA A 73 39.61 -109.25 33.96
N LEU A 74 38.31 -109.48 33.75
CA LEU A 74 37.26 -108.67 34.37
C LEU A 74 37.19 -108.90 35.89
N SER A 75 37.52 -110.09 36.40
CA SER A 75 37.62 -110.33 37.85
C SER A 75 38.86 -109.66 38.47
N GLU A 76 39.99 -109.64 37.76
CA GLU A 76 41.18 -108.89 38.18
C GLU A 76 40.88 -107.39 38.22
N CYS A 77 40.21 -106.84 37.20
CA CYS A 77 39.76 -105.45 37.22
C CYS A 77 38.75 -105.16 38.34
N MET A 78 37.89 -106.12 38.70
CA MET A 78 36.99 -106.00 39.84
C MET A 78 37.73 -105.97 41.17
N ASP A 79 38.77 -106.79 41.32
CA ASP A 79 39.60 -106.84 42.52
C ASP A 79 40.43 -105.55 42.65
N GLU A 80 41.00 -105.05 41.55
CA GLU A 80 41.70 -103.77 41.49
C GLU A 80 40.76 -102.58 41.80
N LEU A 81 39.55 -102.55 41.25
CA LEU A 81 38.55 -101.54 41.57
C LEU A 81 38.03 -101.67 43.01
N SER A 82 37.97 -102.88 43.56
CA SER A 82 37.64 -103.10 44.97
C SER A 82 38.72 -102.56 45.89
N ILE A 83 39.99 -102.70 45.51
CA ILE A 83 41.13 -102.11 46.23
C ILE A 83 41.06 -100.58 46.14
N LEU A 84 40.86 -100.01 44.95
CA LEU A 84 40.70 -98.56 44.77
C LEU A 84 39.50 -98.00 45.53
N ARG A 85 38.39 -98.74 45.57
CA ARG A 85 37.22 -98.41 46.38
C ARG A 85 37.53 -98.44 47.89
N SER A 86 38.32 -99.42 48.34
CA SER A 86 38.70 -99.54 49.75
C SER A 86 39.66 -98.45 50.24
N ILE A 87 40.41 -97.82 49.32
CA ILE A 87 41.28 -96.70 49.63
C ILE A 87 40.48 -95.38 49.72
N ASN A 88 39.34 -95.29 49.02
CA ASN A 88 38.53 -94.07 48.89
C ASN A 88 37.31 -94.02 49.84
N ILE A 89 37.28 -94.86 50.90
CA ILE A 89 36.11 -95.10 51.79
C ILE A 89 35.58 -93.83 52.48
N GLN A 90 36.38 -92.77 52.62
CA GLN A 90 35.94 -91.55 53.31
C GLN A 90 34.76 -90.85 52.60
N ASN A 91 34.56 -91.10 51.31
CA ASN A 91 33.54 -90.44 50.49
C ASN A 91 32.58 -91.43 49.77
N ASP A 92 32.43 -92.68 50.24
CA ASP A 92 31.59 -93.71 49.57
C ASP A 92 30.08 -93.33 49.65
N PRO A 93 29.44 -92.95 48.53
CA PRO A 93 27.99 -92.92 48.49
C PRO A 93 27.54 -94.38 48.37
N GLY A 94 26.66 -94.81 49.27
CA GLY A 94 26.22 -96.20 49.36
C GLY A 94 25.72 -96.81 48.03
N PRO A 95 25.48 -98.14 48.02
CA PRO A 95 25.31 -98.91 46.80
C PRO A 95 23.92 -98.73 46.18
N ASP A 96 23.59 -97.58 45.61
CA ASP A 96 22.45 -97.47 44.68
C ASP A 96 22.90 -97.69 43.24
N PHE A 97 23.19 -98.96 42.94
CA PHE A 97 23.67 -99.39 41.62
C PHE A 97 22.57 -99.38 40.54
N SER A 98 21.36 -98.92 40.88
CA SER A 98 20.17 -99.02 40.02
C SER A 98 20.00 -97.81 39.11
N GLN A 99 20.61 -96.67 39.44
CA GLN A 99 20.39 -95.38 38.76
C GLN A 99 21.19 -95.19 37.47
N PHE A 100 22.26 -95.96 37.24
CA PHE A 100 23.24 -95.69 36.18
C PHE A 100 23.14 -96.59 34.94
N THR A 101 22.14 -97.48 34.90
CA THR A 101 21.82 -98.28 33.72
C THR A 101 20.65 -97.70 32.91
N TYR A 102 20.11 -96.58 33.38
CA TYR A 102 19.05 -95.82 32.73
C TYR A 102 19.58 -94.45 32.32
N TYR A 103 19.19 -93.99 31.14
CA TYR A 103 19.54 -92.66 30.68
C TYR A 103 18.83 -91.60 31.50
N GLN A 104 19.57 -90.58 31.94
CA GLN A 104 19.03 -89.40 32.60
C GLN A 104 19.05 -88.22 31.62
N SER A 105 17.91 -87.54 31.45
CA SER A 105 17.85 -86.37 30.57
C SER A 105 18.61 -85.18 31.16
N MET A 106 18.77 -84.13 30.36
CA MET A 106 19.40 -82.89 30.81
C MET A 106 18.62 -82.22 31.94
N GLU A 107 17.28 -82.23 31.86
CA GLU A 107 16.41 -81.67 32.89
C GLU A 107 16.57 -82.38 34.23
N ASP A 108 16.62 -83.71 34.24
CA ASP A 108 16.77 -84.49 35.47
C ASP A 108 18.16 -84.31 36.11
N ARG A 109 19.19 -84.00 35.31
CA ARG A 109 20.57 -83.79 35.79
C ARG A 109 20.82 -82.40 36.36
N TYR A 110 20.17 -81.38 35.80
CA TYR A 110 20.57 -79.98 36.03
C TYR A 110 19.45 -79.03 36.43
N MET A 111 18.16 -79.43 36.40
CA MET A 111 17.04 -78.52 36.71
C MET A 111 16.59 -78.55 38.18
N GLY A 112 17.45 -78.98 39.11
CA GLY A 112 17.22 -78.85 40.56
C GLY A 112 17.49 -77.43 41.09
N GLN A 113 16.88 -77.05 42.22
CA GLN A 113 17.31 -75.89 43.03
C GLN A 113 18.70 -76.18 43.62
N GLU A 114 19.76 -76.05 42.84
CA GLU A 114 21.12 -76.13 43.35
C GLU A 114 21.64 -74.75 43.74
N ASP A 115 22.04 -74.62 45.01
CA ASP A 115 22.72 -73.43 45.53
C ASP A 115 24.14 -73.37 44.96
N HIS A 116 24.29 -72.75 43.79
CA HIS A 116 25.53 -72.66 43.01
C HIS A 116 26.73 -72.11 43.80
N ALA A 117 26.50 -71.48 44.97
CA ALA A 117 27.52 -70.99 45.87
C ALA A 117 28.28 -72.11 46.63
N GLN A 118 27.63 -73.25 46.96
CA GLN A 118 28.26 -74.33 47.73
C GLN A 118 29.19 -75.21 46.87
N ILE A 119 28.85 -75.42 45.59
CA ILE A 119 29.65 -76.24 44.65
C ILE A 119 31.02 -75.60 44.39
N ARG A 120 31.07 -74.26 44.31
CA ARG A 120 32.29 -73.51 44.00
C ARG A 120 33.32 -73.49 45.16
N ILE A 121 32.86 -73.67 46.40
CA ILE A 121 33.71 -73.69 47.61
C ILE A 121 34.29 -75.09 47.90
N GLY A 122 33.67 -76.16 47.36
CA GLY A 122 34.04 -77.56 47.59
C GLY A 122 34.85 -78.23 46.48
N CYS A 123 35.41 -77.50 45.50
CA CYS A 123 35.98 -78.10 44.28
C CYS A 123 37.03 -79.20 44.50
N ALA A 124 37.86 -79.10 45.56
CA ALA A 124 38.83 -80.14 45.89
C ALA A 124 38.17 -81.44 46.39
N ASN A 125 37.11 -81.35 47.20
CA ASN A 125 36.33 -82.51 47.66
C ASN A 125 35.45 -83.07 46.53
N SER A 126 34.99 -82.23 45.60
CA SER A 126 34.17 -82.66 44.46
C SER A 126 34.88 -83.63 43.51
N ASN A 127 36.21 -83.49 43.34
CA ASN A 127 36.98 -84.38 42.48
C ASN A 127 37.14 -85.76 43.10
N PHE A 128 37.33 -85.84 44.43
CA PHE A 128 37.36 -87.12 45.15
C PHE A 128 35.99 -87.76 45.24
N ASP A 129 34.92 -86.97 45.38
CA ASP A 129 33.53 -87.45 45.36
C ASP A 129 33.11 -87.94 43.97
N LYS A 130 33.50 -87.22 42.91
CA LYS A 130 33.33 -87.65 41.52
C LYS A 130 34.11 -88.94 41.25
N LEU A 131 35.37 -89.00 41.68
CA LEU A 131 36.18 -90.22 41.57
C LEU A 131 35.56 -91.40 42.35
N ALA A 132 35.00 -91.16 43.54
CA ALA A 132 34.29 -92.19 44.31
C ALA A 132 33.03 -92.69 43.58
N LYS A 133 32.24 -91.77 43.02
CA LYS A 133 31.07 -92.10 42.19
C LYS A 133 31.46 -92.87 40.92
N ASP A 134 32.52 -92.46 40.24
CA ASP A 134 33.04 -93.12 39.03
C ASP A 134 33.58 -94.53 39.35
N ILE A 135 34.35 -94.69 40.43
CA ILE A 135 34.84 -96.00 40.89
C ILE A 135 33.66 -96.94 41.23
N ALA A 136 32.63 -96.43 41.93
CA ALA A 136 31.43 -97.20 42.21
C ALA A 136 30.67 -97.58 40.93
N LEU A 137 30.53 -96.66 39.98
CA LEU A 137 29.92 -96.90 38.68
C LEU A 137 30.65 -98.02 37.91
N PHE A 138 31.98 -97.91 37.75
CA PHE A 138 32.79 -98.91 37.05
C PHE A 138 32.71 -100.28 37.74
N TYR A 139 32.78 -100.31 39.07
CA TYR A 139 32.61 -101.55 39.84
C TYR A 139 31.24 -102.20 39.58
N GLY A 140 30.15 -101.42 39.55
CA GLY A 140 28.80 -101.90 39.27
C GLY A 140 28.65 -102.47 37.86
N ILE A 141 29.17 -101.74 36.86
CA ILE A 141 29.12 -102.11 35.44
C ILE A 141 29.94 -103.39 35.19
N ILE A 142 31.18 -103.45 35.69
CA ILE A 142 32.05 -104.63 35.49
C ILE A 142 31.49 -105.85 36.23
N ARG A 143 30.92 -105.68 37.43
CA ARG A 143 30.22 -106.76 38.14
C ARG A 143 29.06 -107.33 37.32
N ASP A 144 28.27 -106.47 36.70
CA ASP A 144 27.08 -106.88 35.96
C ASP A 144 27.44 -107.44 34.58
N ALA A 145 28.54 -106.99 33.99
CA ALA A 145 29.17 -107.55 32.81
C ALA A 145 29.82 -108.91 33.07
N CYS A 146 30.52 -109.09 34.19
CA CYS A 146 31.02 -110.39 34.64
C CYS A 146 29.88 -111.41 34.79
N LYS A 147 28.75 -110.99 35.36
CA LYS A 147 27.55 -111.84 35.51
C LYS A 147 26.89 -112.16 34.16
N GLU A 148 26.82 -111.19 33.25
CA GLU A 148 26.25 -111.38 31.92
C GLU A 148 27.13 -112.25 31.03
N PHE A 149 28.44 -112.03 31.05
CA PHE A 149 29.42 -112.75 30.26
C PHE A 149 29.57 -114.22 30.74
N ASN A 150 29.51 -114.46 32.05
CA ASN A 150 29.47 -115.82 32.61
C ASN A 150 28.19 -116.59 32.25
N LYS A 151 27.05 -115.90 32.10
CA LYS A 151 25.74 -116.54 31.86
C LYS A 151 25.36 -116.65 30.38
N PHE A 152 25.67 -115.65 29.58
CA PHE A 152 25.20 -115.48 28.20
C PHE A 152 26.35 -115.30 27.20
N GLY A 153 27.55 -114.93 27.67
CA GLY A 153 28.73 -114.71 26.82
C GLY A 153 28.68 -113.43 25.99
N THR A 154 27.78 -112.51 26.33
CA THR A 154 27.60 -111.19 25.71
C THR A 154 28.03 -110.09 26.69
N LEU A 155 28.32 -108.89 26.16
CA LEU A 155 28.73 -107.70 26.92
C LEU A 155 27.78 -106.53 26.61
N ASP A 156 26.49 -106.83 26.42
CA ASP A 156 25.52 -105.86 25.92
C ASP A 156 25.23 -104.76 26.95
N LYS A 157 25.34 -105.07 28.25
CA LYS A 157 25.23 -104.06 29.32
C LYS A 157 26.35 -103.02 29.28
N ILE A 158 27.60 -103.43 29.04
CA ILE A 158 28.71 -102.48 28.89
C ILE A 158 28.48 -101.62 27.64
N SER A 159 28.09 -102.24 26.53
CA SER A 159 27.80 -101.52 25.29
C SER A 159 26.66 -100.50 25.47
N THR A 160 25.59 -100.89 26.13
CA THR A 160 24.44 -100.02 26.42
C THR A 160 24.84 -98.88 27.36
N CYS A 161 25.60 -99.15 28.43
CA CYS A 161 26.11 -98.11 29.33
C CYS A 161 27.03 -97.11 28.61
N VAL A 162 27.94 -97.59 27.77
CA VAL A 162 28.83 -96.73 26.97
C VAL A 162 28.02 -95.86 26.01
N HIS A 163 26.98 -96.41 25.37
CA HIS A 163 26.09 -95.63 24.51
C HIS A 163 25.32 -94.56 25.28
N ILE A 164 24.81 -94.89 26.47
CA ILE A 164 24.11 -93.93 27.34
C ILE A 164 25.04 -92.80 27.77
N LEU A 165 26.25 -93.12 28.27
CA LEU A 165 27.24 -92.12 28.69
C LEU A 165 27.71 -91.25 27.52
N LYS A 166 27.89 -91.83 26.33
CA LYS A 166 28.26 -91.08 25.13
C LYS A 166 27.16 -90.10 24.71
N ARG A 167 25.89 -90.53 24.75
CA ARG A 167 24.75 -89.65 24.47
C ARG A 167 24.65 -88.52 25.51
N MET A 168 24.77 -88.85 26.78
CA MET A 168 24.72 -87.87 27.88
C MET A 168 25.83 -86.81 27.77
N LYS A 169 27.03 -87.22 27.35
CA LYS A 169 28.14 -86.30 27.09
C LYS A 169 27.90 -85.42 25.85
N GLN A 170 27.35 -85.99 24.78
CA GLN A 170 27.01 -85.23 23.58
C GLN A 170 25.97 -84.13 23.87
N GLU A 171 24.99 -84.39 24.73
CA GLU A 171 24.02 -83.38 25.17
C GLU A 171 24.66 -82.28 26.01
N GLU A 172 25.63 -82.61 26.87
CA GLU A 172 26.42 -81.61 27.63
C GLU A 172 27.27 -80.74 26.71
N ASP A 173 27.98 -81.36 25.77
CA ASP A 173 28.79 -80.64 24.78
C ASP A 173 27.93 -79.73 23.90
N GLN A 174 26.71 -80.19 23.52
CA GLN A 174 25.75 -79.39 22.75
C GLN A 174 25.19 -78.21 23.57
N LEU A 175 24.87 -78.42 24.85
CA LEU A 175 24.42 -77.34 25.73
C LEU A 175 25.48 -76.24 25.89
N LEU A 176 26.75 -76.63 26.08
CA LEU A 176 27.85 -75.66 26.17
C LEU A 176 27.98 -74.84 24.88
N GLN A 177 27.82 -75.48 23.73
CA GLN A 177 27.86 -74.79 22.45
C GLN A 177 26.65 -73.86 22.26
N ASP A 178 25.46 -74.29 22.67
CA ASP A 178 24.25 -73.47 22.62
C ASP A 178 24.34 -72.27 23.58
N GLU A 179 24.95 -72.43 24.76
CA GLU A 179 25.19 -71.35 25.72
C GLU A 179 26.20 -70.32 25.17
N GLU A 180 27.31 -70.78 24.58
CA GLU A 180 28.28 -69.88 23.93
C GLU A 180 27.63 -69.12 22.76
N ASN A 181 26.76 -69.78 21.99
CA ASN A 181 26.02 -69.13 20.90
C ASN A 181 24.99 -68.13 21.44
N GLN A 182 24.27 -68.46 22.51
CA GLN A 182 23.33 -67.55 23.16
C GLN A 182 24.04 -66.34 23.77
N GLU A 183 25.21 -66.52 24.37
CA GLU A 183 26.01 -65.42 24.91
C GLU A 183 26.41 -64.43 23.80
N LYS A 184 26.83 -64.94 22.63
CA LYS A 184 27.12 -64.10 21.45
C LYS A 184 25.88 -63.34 20.99
N ILE A 185 24.73 -64.01 20.84
CA ILE A 185 23.48 -63.36 20.45
C ILE A 185 23.07 -62.27 21.45
N ILE A 186 23.22 -62.53 22.75
CA ILE A 186 22.91 -61.56 23.80
C ILE A 186 23.85 -60.36 23.71
N ASP A 187 25.14 -60.57 23.44
CA ASP A 187 26.11 -59.49 23.25
C ASP A 187 25.76 -58.65 22.02
N ASP A 188 25.46 -59.29 20.88
CA ASP A 188 25.04 -58.63 19.64
C ASP A 188 23.75 -57.81 19.82
N ILE A 189 22.77 -58.34 20.56
CA ILE A 189 21.55 -57.58 20.86
C ILE A 189 21.86 -56.38 21.76
N LYS A 190 22.73 -56.53 22.76
CA LYS A 190 23.13 -55.42 23.64
C LYS A 190 23.87 -54.33 22.88
N THR A 191 24.81 -54.68 22.00
CA THR A 191 25.54 -53.71 21.18
C THR A 191 24.57 -52.98 20.27
N HIS A 192 23.67 -53.70 19.58
CA HIS A 192 22.65 -53.08 18.73
C HIS A 192 21.70 -52.15 19.51
N CYS A 193 21.30 -52.52 20.72
CA CYS A 193 20.48 -51.66 21.57
C CYS A 193 21.20 -50.37 21.99
N GLU A 194 22.50 -50.43 22.29
CA GLU A 194 23.31 -49.24 22.62
C GLU A 194 23.55 -48.36 21.39
N GLU A 195 23.79 -48.95 20.22
CA GLU A 195 23.91 -48.23 18.95
C GLU A 195 22.61 -47.49 18.61
N GLU A 196 21.47 -48.17 18.68
CA GLU A 196 20.16 -47.56 18.46
C GLU A 196 19.87 -46.46 19.49
N ARG A 197 20.24 -46.65 20.77
CA ARG A 197 20.09 -45.62 21.79
C ARG A 197 20.94 -44.39 21.46
N LEU A 198 22.17 -44.57 21.00
CA LEU A 198 23.07 -43.49 20.64
C LEU A 198 22.57 -42.74 19.39
N ASN A 199 22.14 -43.47 18.36
CA ASN A 199 21.55 -42.90 17.13
C ASN A 199 20.29 -42.09 17.45
N ASN A 200 19.39 -42.63 18.27
CA ASN A 200 18.20 -41.90 18.73
C ASN A 200 18.56 -40.64 19.53
N THR A 201 19.58 -40.70 20.39
CA THR A 201 20.03 -39.52 21.14
C THR A 201 20.57 -38.44 20.19
N LYS A 202 21.40 -38.83 19.22
CA LYS A 202 21.98 -37.92 18.23
C LYS A 202 20.91 -37.26 17.35
N THR A 203 19.94 -38.03 16.85
CA THR A 203 18.83 -37.49 16.04
C THR A 203 17.95 -36.54 16.85
N ILE A 204 17.72 -36.81 18.14
CA ILE A 204 17.03 -35.88 19.04
C ILE A 204 17.84 -34.58 19.20
N GLU A 205 19.15 -34.66 19.38
CA GLU A 205 20.01 -33.47 19.50
C GLU A 205 20.02 -32.63 18.20
N ASP A 206 20.16 -33.29 17.05
CA ASP A 206 20.17 -32.65 15.73
C ASP A 206 18.82 -31.96 15.43
N THR A 207 17.70 -32.67 15.67
CA THR A 207 16.36 -32.10 15.49
C THR A 207 16.11 -30.95 16.46
N ASN A 208 16.54 -31.04 17.71
CA ASN A 208 16.40 -29.96 18.68
C ASN A 208 17.24 -28.73 18.32
N SER A 209 18.45 -28.92 17.79
CA SER A 209 19.29 -27.85 17.23
C SER A 209 18.61 -27.15 16.05
N ASN A 210 18.01 -27.91 15.14
CA ASN A 210 17.26 -27.36 14.00
C ASN A 210 15.99 -26.61 14.46
N ILE A 211 15.26 -27.13 15.45
CA ILE A 211 14.12 -26.43 16.05
C ILE A 211 14.55 -25.08 16.63
N GLN A 212 15.71 -25.00 17.30
CA GLN A 212 16.21 -23.73 17.82
C GLN A 212 16.57 -22.74 16.71
N LYS A 213 17.24 -23.18 15.65
CA LYS A 213 17.55 -22.32 14.49
C LYS A 213 16.28 -21.76 13.85
N LEU A 214 15.31 -22.62 13.54
CA LEU A 214 14.03 -22.21 12.96
C LEU A 214 13.26 -21.25 13.88
N ARG A 215 13.33 -21.43 15.21
CA ARG A 215 12.76 -20.48 16.17
C ARG A 215 13.42 -19.11 16.08
N PHE A 216 14.74 -19.05 16.01
CA PHE A 216 15.45 -17.77 15.88
C PHE A 216 15.14 -17.09 14.55
N GLU A 217 15.13 -17.84 13.45
CA GLU A 217 14.77 -17.31 12.12
C GLU A 217 13.33 -16.78 12.09
N SER A 218 12.38 -17.53 12.66
CA SER A 218 10.99 -17.09 12.77
C SER A 218 10.84 -15.82 13.61
N GLU A 219 11.58 -15.70 14.72
CA GLU A 219 11.55 -14.50 15.56
C GLU A 219 12.19 -13.30 14.84
N ASP A 220 13.29 -13.52 14.11
CA ASP A 220 13.98 -12.46 13.39
C ASP A 220 13.09 -11.90 12.25
N ILE A 221 12.43 -12.79 11.49
CA ILE A 221 11.44 -12.40 10.46
C ILE A 221 10.28 -11.62 11.11
N TYR A 222 9.77 -12.07 12.26
CA TYR A 222 8.69 -11.39 12.97
C TYR A 222 9.09 -9.97 13.42
N LEU A 223 10.27 -9.83 14.05
CA LEU A 223 10.79 -8.56 14.51
C LEU A 223 11.10 -7.61 13.35
N TYR A 224 11.67 -8.13 12.25
CA TYR A 224 11.90 -7.38 11.03
C TYR A 224 10.58 -6.86 10.44
N GLY A 225 9.59 -7.74 10.27
CA GLY A 225 8.27 -7.37 9.77
C GLY A 225 7.57 -6.34 10.65
N GLN A 226 7.68 -6.45 11.98
CA GLN A 226 7.14 -5.45 12.90
C GLN A 226 7.80 -4.07 12.70
N ARG A 227 9.12 -4.03 12.54
CA ARG A 227 9.86 -2.78 12.28
C ARG A 227 9.53 -2.19 10.93
N GLU A 228 9.38 -3.03 9.92
CA GLU A 228 9.00 -2.61 8.57
C GLU A 228 7.59 -1.98 8.56
N VAL A 229 6.61 -2.62 9.21
CA VAL A 229 5.28 -2.05 9.38
C VAL A 229 5.32 -0.72 10.13
N ALA A 230 6.06 -0.64 11.24
CA ALA A 230 6.19 0.60 12.01
C ALA A 230 6.83 1.73 11.17
N PHE A 231 7.86 1.40 10.39
CA PHE A 231 8.51 2.33 9.47
C PHE A 231 7.52 2.83 8.42
N PHE A 232 6.77 1.94 7.76
CA PHE A 232 5.78 2.33 6.74
C PHE A 232 4.67 3.20 7.30
N VAL A 233 4.18 2.91 8.50
CA VAL A 233 3.16 3.74 9.18
C VAL A 233 3.69 5.15 9.43
N GLN A 234 4.92 5.28 9.96
CA GLN A 234 5.53 6.59 10.21
C GLN A 234 5.83 7.33 8.90
N TRP A 235 6.34 6.63 7.90
CA TRP A 235 6.63 7.20 6.58
C TRP A 235 5.35 7.72 5.90
N GLU A 236 4.27 6.94 5.91
CA GLU A 236 2.99 7.33 5.33
C GLU A 236 2.34 8.48 6.11
N ALA A 237 2.48 8.50 7.45
CA ALA A 237 2.05 9.64 8.26
C ALA A 237 2.80 10.92 7.91
N ALA A 238 4.13 10.88 7.83
CA ALA A 238 4.96 12.03 7.44
C ALA A 238 4.67 12.49 6.00
N ARG A 239 4.45 11.56 5.07
CA ARG A 239 4.05 11.85 3.69
C ARG A 239 2.69 12.55 3.64
N ARG A 240 1.72 12.08 4.42
CA ARG A 240 0.38 12.70 4.51
C ARG A 240 0.46 14.10 5.10
N GLU A 241 1.22 14.29 6.18
CA GLU A 241 1.44 15.60 6.80
C GLU A 241 2.11 16.57 5.83
N GLN A 242 3.17 16.15 5.12
CA GLN A 242 3.82 16.99 4.11
C GLN A 242 2.84 17.39 2.99
N ASN A 243 2.03 16.46 2.50
CA ASN A 243 1.05 16.75 1.46
C ASN A 243 -0.02 17.72 1.96
N GLN A 244 -0.51 17.53 3.19
CA GLN A 244 -1.46 18.43 3.83
C GLN A 244 -0.89 19.85 3.93
N MET A 245 0.36 20.00 4.40
CA MET A 245 1.02 21.29 4.49
C MET A 245 1.17 21.97 3.11
N LYS A 246 1.56 21.22 2.07
CA LYS A 246 1.64 21.75 0.70
C LYS A 246 0.30 22.20 0.14
N CYS A 247 -0.77 21.45 0.43
CA CYS A 247 -2.13 21.82 0.04
C CYS A 247 -2.56 23.10 0.77
N GLN A 248 -2.35 23.14 2.08
CA GLN A 248 -2.71 24.28 2.92
C GLN A 248 -1.97 25.56 2.50
N GLU A 249 -0.67 25.48 2.21
CA GLU A 249 0.10 26.62 1.72
C GLU A 249 -0.45 27.20 0.40
N LYS A 250 -0.87 26.32 -0.53
CA LYS A 250 -1.50 26.73 -1.78
C LYS A 250 -2.87 27.36 -1.55
N GLU A 251 -3.67 26.77 -0.67
CA GLU A 251 -4.99 27.29 -0.28
C GLU A 251 -4.87 28.66 0.39
N ASP A 252 -3.90 28.85 1.28
CA ASP A 252 -3.63 30.12 1.96
C ASP A 252 -3.14 31.18 0.96
N THR A 253 -2.30 30.79 0.00
CA THR A 253 -1.83 31.66 -1.09
C THR A 253 -3.01 32.13 -1.95
N HIS A 254 -3.88 31.21 -2.38
CA HIS A 254 -5.07 31.55 -3.17
C HIS A 254 -6.06 32.39 -2.35
N SER A 255 -6.28 32.05 -1.08
CA SER A 255 -7.16 32.81 -0.18
C SER A 255 -6.67 34.25 0.02
N SER A 256 -5.35 34.43 0.19
CA SER A 256 -4.72 35.74 0.30
C SER A 256 -4.86 36.54 -1.00
N PHE A 257 -4.68 35.90 -2.16
CA PHE A 257 -4.87 36.52 -3.47
C PHE A 257 -6.32 36.96 -3.70
N ILE A 258 -7.29 36.11 -3.36
CA ILE A 258 -8.72 36.42 -3.43
C ILE A 258 -9.05 37.61 -2.54
N LYS A 259 -8.57 37.61 -1.29
CA LYS A 259 -8.79 38.70 -0.34
C LYS A 259 -8.23 40.03 -0.86
N ASN A 260 -6.98 40.04 -1.31
CA ASN A 260 -6.35 41.24 -1.87
C ASN A 260 -7.11 41.74 -3.11
N THR A 261 -7.48 40.85 -4.02
CA THR A 261 -8.25 41.20 -5.23
C THR A 261 -9.60 41.81 -4.87
N LYS A 262 -10.28 41.26 -3.85
CA LYS A 262 -11.55 41.79 -3.37
C LYS A 262 -11.40 43.18 -2.75
N GLU A 263 -10.40 43.38 -1.89
CA GLU A 263 -10.09 44.70 -1.33
C GLU A 263 -9.80 45.72 -2.43
N ARG A 264 -9.00 45.34 -3.44
CA ARG A 264 -8.70 46.20 -4.58
C ARG A 264 -9.95 46.55 -5.39
N MET A 265 -10.84 45.58 -5.62
CA MET A 265 -12.11 45.80 -6.29
C MET A 265 -13.03 46.75 -5.51
N GLU A 266 -13.10 46.60 -4.18
CA GLU A 266 -13.88 47.51 -3.32
C GLU A 266 -13.32 48.93 -3.37
N THR A 267 -11.99 49.10 -3.36
CA THR A 267 -11.38 50.42 -3.49
C THR A 267 -11.64 51.06 -4.86
N GLU A 268 -11.57 50.28 -5.94
CA GLU A 268 -11.84 50.76 -7.29
C GLU A 268 -13.31 51.17 -7.43
N ASN A 269 -14.24 50.36 -6.92
CA ASN A 269 -15.67 50.69 -6.91
C ASN A 269 -15.94 51.98 -6.15
N ARG A 270 -15.27 52.22 -5.02
CA ARG A 270 -15.39 53.48 -4.27
C ARG A 270 -14.85 54.66 -5.07
N CYS A 271 -13.65 54.54 -5.66
CA CYS A 271 -13.07 55.59 -6.50
C CYS A 271 -13.96 55.89 -7.71
N HIS A 272 -14.50 54.86 -8.36
CA HIS A 272 -15.43 55.00 -9.47
C HIS A 272 -16.69 55.75 -9.07
N ALA A 273 -17.30 55.41 -7.93
CA ALA A 273 -18.48 56.11 -7.42
C ALA A 273 -18.21 57.60 -7.16
N GLU A 274 -17.07 57.94 -6.56
CA GLU A 274 -16.65 59.34 -6.36
C GLU A 274 -16.41 60.06 -7.68
N PHE A 275 -15.80 59.40 -8.66
CA PHE A 275 -15.57 59.96 -9.99
C PHE A 275 -16.88 60.23 -10.75
N VAL A 276 -17.83 59.29 -10.68
CA VAL A 276 -19.18 59.47 -11.25
C VAL A 276 -19.88 60.65 -10.58
N ARG A 277 -19.84 60.75 -9.24
CA ARG A 277 -20.43 61.89 -8.52
C ARG A 277 -19.80 63.22 -8.95
N TYR A 278 -18.47 63.28 -9.06
CA TYR A 278 -17.77 64.47 -9.55
C TYR A 278 -18.20 64.87 -10.96
N LEU A 279 -18.30 63.90 -11.88
CA LEU A 279 -18.76 64.16 -13.24
C LEU A 279 -20.22 64.65 -13.28
N GLU A 280 -21.08 64.09 -12.43
CA GLU A 280 -22.47 64.55 -12.31
C GLU A 280 -22.55 65.98 -11.77
N GLU A 281 -21.76 66.31 -10.75
CA GLU A 281 -21.66 67.67 -10.20
C GLU A 281 -21.14 68.66 -11.26
N SER A 282 -20.05 68.34 -11.94
CA SER A 282 -19.49 69.17 -13.01
C SER A 282 -20.46 69.35 -14.19
N LYS A 283 -21.22 68.30 -14.53
CA LYS A 283 -22.29 68.39 -15.52
C LYS A 283 -23.38 69.36 -15.07
N ASN A 284 -23.81 69.28 -13.82
CA ASN A 284 -24.83 70.16 -13.27
C ASN A 284 -24.34 71.61 -13.23
N ASP A 285 -23.10 71.88 -12.83
CA ASP A 285 -22.50 73.23 -12.88
C ASP A 285 -22.52 73.81 -14.30
N CYS A 286 -22.23 72.99 -15.30
CA CYS A 286 -22.30 73.39 -16.70
C CYS A 286 -23.76 73.67 -17.14
N LEU A 287 -24.72 72.85 -16.71
CA LEU A 287 -26.14 73.08 -16.99
C LEU A 287 -26.66 74.35 -16.32
N ASP A 288 -26.28 74.61 -15.07
CA ASP A 288 -26.62 75.83 -14.33
C ASP A 288 -26.00 77.06 -15.00
N GLY A 289 -24.75 76.95 -15.48
CA GLY A 289 -24.11 77.98 -16.29
C GLY A 289 -24.85 78.26 -17.59
N ILE A 290 -25.27 77.23 -18.31
CA ILE A 290 -26.09 77.37 -19.53
C ILE A 290 -27.42 78.06 -19.19
N GLN A 291 -28.12 77.63 -18.14
CA GLN A 291 -29.39 78.24 -17.72
C GLN A 291 -29.23 79.70 -17.32
N PHE A 292 -28.15 80.04 -16.61
CA PHE A 292 -27.82 81.42 -16.25
C PHE A 292 -27.66 82.29 -17.51
N TRP A 293 -26.84 81.84 -18.47
CA TRP A 293 -26.63 82.59 -19.70
C TRP A 293 -27.89 82.69 -20.55
N MET A 294 -28.69 81.62 -20.65
CA MET A 294 -29.99 81.67 -21.34
C MET A 294 -30.88 82.75 -20.75
N LYS A 295 -31.03 82.78 -19.42
CA LYS A 295 -31.82 83.81 -18.73
C LYS A 295 -31.28 85.22 -18.98
N GLN A 296 -29.96 85.40 -18.93
CA GLN A 296 -29.34 86.70 -19.21
C GLN A 296 -29.61 87.16 -20.65
N TYR A 297 -29.51 86.25 -21.62
CA TYR A 297 -29.83 86.54 -23.01
C TYR A 297 -31.30 86.91 -23.21
N ASP A 298 -32.23 86.17 -22.59
CA ASP A 298 -33.66 86.48 -22.64
C ASP A 298 -33.95 87.87 -22.04
N GLU A 299 -33.36 88.20 -20.89
CA GLU A 299 -33.51 89.53 -20.27
C GLU A 299 -32.94 90.66 -21.11
N ASP A 300 -31.77 90.47 -21.73
CA ASP A 300 -31.16 91.48 -22.58
C ASP A 300 -31.91 91.62 -23.92
N PHE A 301 -32.44 90.51 -24.45
CA PHE A 301 -33.33 90.52 -25.61
C PHE A 301 -34.61 91.30 -25.31
N ASP A 302 -35.28 91.04 -24.19
CA ASP A 302 -36.47 91.77 -23.75
C ASP A 302 -36.22 93.28 -23.58
N LYS A 303 -35.04 93.66 -23.06
CA LYS A 303 -34.63 95.07 -22.96
C LYS A 303 -34.46 95.70 -24.34
N LEU A 304 -33.75 95.04 -25.24
CA LEU A 304 -33.51 95.52 -26.61
C LEU A 304 -34.82 95.64 -27.39
N ASP A 305 -35.69 94.64 -27.33
CA ASP A 305 -37.02 94.67 -27.94
C ASP A 305 -37.87 95.79 -27.35
N GLY A 306 -37.83 95.98 -26.03
CA GLY A 306 -38.47 97.10 -25.36
C GLY A 306 -37.98 98.47 -25.85
N ASP A 307 -36.67 98.62 -26.07
CA ASP A 307 -36.08 99.84 -26.60
C ASP A 307 -36.39 100.07 -28.08
N ILE A 308 -36.44 99.00 -28.89
CA ILE A 308 -36.92 99.05 -30.29
C ILE A 308 -38.36 99.56 -30.33
N ILE A 309 -39.25 99.04 -29.48
CA ILE A 309 -40.65 99.49 -29.40
C ILE A 309 -40.73 100.96 -28.98
N LYS A 310 -39.97 101.39 -27.96
CA LYS A 310 -39.92 102.80 -27.54
C LYS A 310 -39.42 103.71 -28.65
N LEU A 311 -38.34 103.33 -29.35
CA LEU A 311 -37.82 104.11 -30.47
C LEU A 311 -38.81 104.17 -31.63
N SER A 312 -39.48 103.06 -31.97
CA SER A 312 -40.52 103.03 -33.01
C SER A 312 -41.68 103.96 -32.66
N THR A 313 -42.21 103.87 -31.43
CA THR A 313 -43.32 104.74 -31.00
C THR A 313 -42.93 106.21 -30.95
N ASN A 314 -41.71 106.54 -30.52
CA ASN A 314 -41.20 107.91 -30.55
C ASN A 314 -41.03 108.41 -32.00
N LEU A 315 -40.53 107.57 -32.89
CA LEU A 315 -40.39 107.89 -34.31
C LEU A 315 -41.77 108.12 -34.96
N ASP A 316 -42.78 107.33 -34.62
CA ASP A 316 -44.16 107.53 -35.09
C ASP A 316 -44.76 108.83 -34.54
N LYS A 317 -44.55 109.16 -33.25
CA LYS A 317 -44.93 110.47 -32.70
C LYS A 317 -44.27 111.63 -33.44
N ILE A 318 -42.97 111.56 -33.69
CA ILE A 318 -42.24 112.59 -34.44
C ILE A 318 -42.79 112.71 -35.87
N LYS A 319 -43.13 111.60 -36.52
CA LYS A 319 -43.76 111.61 -37.85
C LYS A 319 -45.15 112.27 -37.81
N ASP A 320 -45.97 111.97 -36.80
CA ASP A 320 -47.30 112.57 -36.65
C ASP A 320 -47.22 114.05 -36.31
N ASP A 321 -46.33 114.46 -35.40
CA ASP A 321 -46.04 115.86 -35.08
C ASP A 321 -45.57 116.62 -36.32
N ARG A 322 -44.67 116.00 -37.11
CA ARG A 322 -44.20 116.57 -38.38
C ARG A 322 -45.35 116.73 -39.37
N ARG A 323 -46.21 115.73 -39.54
CA ARG A 323 -47.40 115.82 -40.40
C ARG A 323 -48.33 116.94 -39.95
N PHE A 324 -48.62 117.04 -38.64
CA PHE A 324 -49.45 118.11 -38.08
C PHE A 324 -48.84 119.50 -38.33
N LEU A 325 -47.52 119.65 -38.18
CA LEU A 325 -46.83 120.90 -38.47
C LEU A 325 -46.83 121.24 -39.96
N GLU A 326 -46.61 120.25 -40.83
CA GLU A 326 -46.70 120.39 -42.30
C GLU A 326 -48.12 120.83 -42.70
N ASP A 327 -49.17 120.19 -42.18
CA ASP A 327 -50.58 120.57 -42.41
C ASP A 327 -50.87 122.00 -41.95
N LYS A 328 -50.41 122.37 -40.75
CA LYS A 328 -50.58 123.73 -40.21
C LYS A 328 -49.80 124.77 -41.00
N TYR A 329 -48.59 124.44 -41.45
CA TYR A 329 -47.80 125.30 -42.32
C TYR A 329 -48.52 125.51 -43.65
N ASN A 330 -49.00 124.43 -44.28
CA ASN A 330 -49.76 124.49 -45.53
C ASN A 330 -51.04 125.32 -45.38
N ALA A 331 -51.79 125.15 -44.28
CA ALA A 331 -52.98 125.96 -44.00
C ALA A 331 -52.65 127.45 -43.85
N ARG A 332 -51.61 127.80 -43.09
CA ARG A 332 -51.16 129.19 -42.94
C ARG A 332 -50.59 129.77 -44.22
N GLN A 333 -49.89 128.97 -45.01
CA GLN A 333 -49.37 129.40 -46.31
C GLN A 333 -50.53 129.71 -47.26
N ALA A 334 -51.58 128.88 -47.26
CA ALA A 334 -52.81 129.17 -48.00
C ALA A 334 -53.49 130.47 -47.51
N GLU A 335 -53.59 130.71 -46.18
CA GLU A 335 -54.11 131.97 -45.64
C GLU A 335 -53.28 133.20 -46.07
N ILE A 336 -51.96 133.08 -46.08
CA ILE A 336 -51.05 134.14 -46.54
C ILE A 336 -51.23 134.39 -48.03
N ASP A 337 -51.30 133.33 -48.84
CA ASP A 337 -51.47 133.41 -50.28
C ASP A 337 -52.83 134.05 -50.61
N ASP A 338 -53.90 133.68 -49.89
CA ASP A 338 -55.23 134.30 -49.98
C ASP A 338 -55.20 135.80 -49.59
N PHE A 339 -54.47 136.17 -48.53
CA PHE A 339 -54.31 137.56 -48.13
C PHE A 339 -53.49 138.38 -49.13
N LEU A 340 -52.43 137.79 -49.69
CA LEU A 340 -51.63 138.42 -50.74
C LEU A 340 -52.46 138.63 -52.00
N GLU A 341 -53.30 137.66 -52.37
CA GLU A 341 -54.21 137.79 -53.51
C GLU A 341 -55.30 138.84 -53.23
N TYR A 342 -55.89 138.86 -52.02
CA TYR A 342 -56.79 139.93 -51.59
C TYR A 342 -56.12 141.31 -51.68
N LYS A 343 -54.89 141.43 -51.19
CA LYS A 343 -54.11 142.67 -51.24
C LYS A 343 -53.79 143.06 -52.69
N ARG A 344 -53.46 142.11 -53.56
CA ARG A 344 -53.24 142.34 -55.00
C ARG A 344 -54.51 142.87 -55.67
N ILE A 345 -55.67 142.27 -55.38
CA ILE A 345 -56.98 142.73 -55.87
C ILE A 345 -57.27 144.15 -55.35
N GLN A 346 -56.99 144.42 -54.08
CA GLN A 346 -57.21 145.73 -53.48
C GLN A 346 -56.29 146.80 -54.08
N GLU A 347 -55.00 146.50 -54.25
CA GLU A 347 -54.06 147.40 -54.93
C GLU A 347 -54.45 147.66 -56.39
N GLU A 348 -55.00 146.67 -57.11
CA GLU A 348 -55.52 146.89 -58.47
C GLU A 348 -56.78 147.77 -58.48
N LYS A 349 -57.68 147.60 -57.51
CA LYS A 349 -58.85 148.48 -57.32
C LYS A 349 -58.42 149.91 -56.99
N ASP A 350 -57.50 150.08 -56.04
CA ASP A 350 -56.97 151.39 -55.66
C ASP A 350 -56.23 152.04 -56.84
N ARG A 351 -55.48 151.26 -57.63
CA ARG A 351 -54.86 151.74 -58.88
C ARG A 351 -55.91 152.19 -59.90
N GLN A 352 -57.04 151.50 -60.00
CA GLN A 352 -58.13 151.87 -60.89
C GLN A 352 -58.83 153.16 -60.41
N VAL A 353 -59.11 153.27 -59.11
CA VAL A 353 -59.63 154.51 -58.50
C VAL A 353 -58.66 155.66 -58.69
N GLN A 354 -57.36 155.43 -58.54
CA GLN A 354 -56.34 156.45 -58.77
C GLN A 354 -56.30 156.88 -60.24
N LYS A 355 -56.44 155.95 -61.19
CA LYS A 355 -56.58 156.27 -62.62
C LYS A 355 -57.84 157.08 -62.91
N GLU A 356 -58.98 156.75 -62.28
CA GLU A 356 -60.23 157.50 -62.38
C GLU A 356 -60.09 158.90 -61.77
N TYR A 357 -59.44 159.01 -60.62
CA TYR A 357 -59.14 160.28 -59.97
C TYR A 357 -58.20 161.14 -60.83
N ASP A 358 -57.14 160.57 -61.40
CA ASP A 358 -56.22 161.27 -62.30
C ASP A 358 -56.91 161.66 -63.62
N ALA A 359 -57.82 160.84 -64.15
CA ALA A 359 -58.67 161.21 -65.28
C ALA A 359 -59.60 162.37 -64.91
N GLY A 360 -60.22 162.33 -63.73
CA GLY A 360 -61.00 163.43 -63.16
C GLY A 360 -60.17 164.70 -62.97
N LEU A 361 -58.91 164.57 -62.54
CA LEU A 361 -57.97 165.67 -62.36
C LEU A 361 -57.58 166.29 -63.71
N LYS A 362 -57.36 165.46 -64.74
CA LYS A 362 -57.10 165.90 -66.11
C LYS A 362 -58.32 166.60 -66.72
N ILE A 363 -59.53 166.11 -66.47
CA ILE A 363 -60.79 166.77 -66.85
C ILE A 363 -60.93 168.11 -66.12
N GLN A 364 -60.68 168.16 -64.81
CA GLN A 364 -60.68 169.40 -64.04
C GLN A 364 -59.60 170.39 -64.52
N ALA A 365 -58.40 169.92 -64.88
CA ALA A 365 -57.32 170.75 -65.40
C ALA A 365 -57.64 171.27 -66.81
N TRP A 366 -58.25 170.44 -67.66
CA TRP A 366 -58.79 170.85 -68.95
C TRP A 366 -59.88 171.91 -68.77
N TRP A 367 -60.82 171.70 -67.85
CA TRP A 367 -61.89 172.65 -67.56
C TRP A 367 -61.39 173.96 -66.96
N ARG A 368 -60.41 173.92 -66.05
CA ARG A 368 -59.71 175.12 -65.54
C ARG A 368 -58.93 175.84 -66.65
N GLY A 369 -58.30 175.12 -67.57
CA GLY A 369 -57.65 175.70 -68.74
C GLY A 369 -58.63 176.33 -69.74
N VAL A 370 -59.83 175.74 -69.91
CA VAL A 370 -60.93 176.32 -70.69
C VAL A 370 -61.48 177.57 -70.01
N MET A 371 -61.68 177.56 -68.69
CA MET A 371 -62.10 178.74 -67.90
C MET A 371 -61.10 179.91 -68.03
N VAL A 372 -59.79 179.63 -68.01
CA VAL A 372 -58.74 180.65 -68.20
C VAL A 372 -58.73 181.20 -69.64
N ARG A 373 -58.89 180.36 -70.67
CA ARG A 373 -58.88 180.80 -72.08
C ARG A 373 -60.16 181.53 -72.51
N LYS A 374 -61.31 181.21 -71.92
CA LYS A 374 -62.61 181.86 -72.20
C LYS A 374 -62.91 183.07 -71.31
N ARG A 375 -61.96 183.52 -70.47
CA ARG A 375 -62.04 184.72 -69.62
C ARG A 375 -63.30 184.79 -68.74
N LEU A 376 -63.70 183.66 -68.17
CA LEU A 376 -64.84 183.56 -67.23
C LEU A 376 -64.30 183.32 -65.81
N GLY A 377 -64.26 184.36 -64.98
CA GLY A 377 -64.08 184.25 -63.52
C GLY A 377 -62.97 185.13 -62.90
N PRO A 378 -63.17 185.63 -61.66
CA PRO A 378 -62.35 186.69 -61.05
C PRO A 378 -61.03 186.18 -60.44
N TYR A 379 -59.90 186.70 -60.92
CA TYR A 379 -58.54 186.36 -60.46
C TYR A 379 -58.09 187.27 -59.30
N ARG A 380 -57.88 186.70 -58.12
CA ARG A 380 -57.31 187.39 -56.95
C ARG A 380 -55.90 186.84 -56.65
N LYS A 381 -54.89 187.71 -56.54
CA LYS A 381 -53.47 187.39 -56.22
C LYS A 381 -53.13 187.74 -54.76
N LYS A 382 -52.26 186.91 -54.12
CA LYS A 382 -51.32 187.10 -52.96
C LYS A 382 -51.37 185.85 -52.03
N LYS A 383 -50.33 185.34 -51.33
CA LYS A 383 -48.94 185.76 -51.02
C LYS A 383 -48.12 184.56 -50.45
N ARG A 384 -46.81 184.79 -50.29
CA ARG A 384 -45.65 183.92 -49.94
C ARG A 384 -45.54 183.47 -48.46
N GLY A 385 -44.72 182.41 -48.23
CA GLY A 385 -43.92 182.10 -47.01
C GLY A 385 -43.73 180.57 -46.89
N LYS A 386 -42.57 179.88 -47.02
CA LYS A 386 -41.15 179.95 -46.55
C LYS A 386 -40.93 179.36 -45.13
N GLY A 387 -40.13 178.28 -45.06
CA GLY A 387 -39.53 177.65 -43.85
C GLY A 387 -39.96 176.17 -43.71
N LYS A 388 -39.18 175.11 -44.02
CA LYS A 388 -37.83 174.64 -43.63
C LYS A 388 -37.71 174.26 -42.15
N GLY A 389 -37.51 172.97 -41.85
CA GLY A 389 -37.13 172.49 -40.50
C GLY A 389 -37.21 170.98 -40.30
N LYS A 390 -36.05 170.30 -40.39
CA LYS A 390 -35.74 168.99 -39.81
C LYS A 390 -36.06 168.96 -38.30
N ASP A 391 -36.39 167.81 -37.72
CA ASP A 391 -35.43 167.13 -36.84
C ASP A 391 -35.82 165.70 -36.44
N LYS A 392 -34.76 164.94 -36.15
CA LYS A 392 -34.73 163.65 -35.45
C LYS A 392 -35.27 163.83 -34.02
N ASP A 393 -35.93 162.82 -33.45
CA ASP A 393 -35.44 162.21 -32.21
C ASP A 393 -36.20 160.94 -31.78
N LYS A 394 -35.42 160.02 -31.21
CA LYS A 394 -35.69 159.21 -30.00
C LYS A 394 -36.89 158.25 -29.90
N LYS A 395 -36.48 157.00 -29.62
CA LYS A 395 -36.58 156.28 -28.32
C LYS A 395 -37.54 155.09 -28.27
N SER A 396 -36.96 154.04 -27.67
CA SER A 396 -37.52 153.18 -26.63
C SER A 396 -38.50 152.08 -27.06
N LYS A 397 -38.65 150.96 -26.37
CA LYS A 397 -37.92 150.15 -25.36
C LYS A 397 -38.99 149.13 -24.92
N LYS A 398 -38.56 147.90 -24.58
CA LYS A 398 -39.33 146.82 -23.90
C LYS A 398 -40.38 146.12 -24.79
N LYS A 399 -40.47 144.80 -24.76
CA LYS A 399 -40.46 143.95 -23.56
C LYS A 399 -39.64 142.68 -23.72
#